data_AF-A0A820GHH1-F1
#
_entry.id   AF-A0A820GHH1-F1
#
_cell.length_a   1.000
_cell.length_b   1.000
_cell.length_c   1.000
_cell.angle_alpha   90.00
_cell.angle_beta   90.00
_cell.angle_gamma   90.00
#
_symmetry.space_group_name_H-M   'P 1'
#
loop_
_entity.id
_entity.type
_entity.pdbx_description
1 polymer ?
#
loop_
_entity_poly.entity_id
_entity_poly.type
_entity_poly.pdbx_seq_one_letter_code
_entity_poly.pdbx_strand_id
1 'polypeptide(L)'
;MVRYNEVLGIASTNVPAYSNGDDNYFSGEHCYLNGIFTGFKWQCVEFARRWLLIRKSCTFKSINTAADCWRELSNIERVTDGKKFPLIAHSNGSSTLPKKDSLYSSKNLK
;
A
#
# COMPACT_ATOMS: atom_id res chain seq x y z
N MET A 1 -9.50 2.89 -20.30
CA MET A 1 -9.32 2.25 -18.97
C MET A 1 -9.62 0.78 -19.08
N VAL A 2 -8.86 -0.05 -18.37
CA VAL A 2 -9.17 -1.49 -18.21
C VAL A 2 -10.34 -1.61 -17.24
N ARG A 3 -11.25 -2.57 -17.46
CA ARG A 3 -12.42 -2.79 -16.59
C ARG A 3 -11.99 -3.01 -15.13
N TYR A 4 -12.84 -2.59 -14.19
CA TYR A 4 -12.65 -2.84 -12.76
C TYR A 4 -12.41 -4.34 -12.51
N ASN A 5 -11.54 -4.64 -11.54
CA ASN A 5 -11.22 -5.99 -11.06
C ASN A 5 -10.38 -6.86 -12.04
N GLU A 6 -9.96 -6.31 -13.17
CA GLU A 6 -9.01 -6.98 -14.07
C GLU A 6 -7.56 -6.83 -13.59
N VAL A 7 -6.73 -7.84 -13.81
CA VAL A 7 -5.29 -7.79 -13.49
C VAL A 7 -4.56 -6.93 -14.52
N LEU A 8 -3.88 -5.88 -14.05
CA LEU A 8 -3.05 -4.98 -14.86
C LEU A 8 -1.61 -5.47 -14.98
N GLY A 9 -1.14 -6.23 -13.99
CA GLY A 9 0.23 -6.72 -13.93
C GLY A 9 0.55 -7.34 -12.57
N ILE A 10 1.80 -7.81 -12.43
CA ILE A 10 2.27 -8.49 -11.22
C ILE A 10 3.55 -7.81 -10.72
N ALA A 11 3.48 -7.24 -9.51
CA ALA A 11 4.64 -6.68 -8.83
C ALA A 11 5.43 -7.77 -8.08
N SER A 12 6.76 -7.62 -8.05
CA SER A 12 7.67 -8.49 -7.31
C SER A 12 7.48 -10.00 -7.55
N THR A 13 7.00 -10.38 -8.74
CA THR A 13 6.64 -11.76 -9.21
C THR A 13 5.35 -12.38 -8.69
N ASN A 14 4.74 -11.88 -7.60
CA ASN A 14 3.57 -12.55 -7.00
C ASN A 14 2.50 -11.63 -6.40
N VAL A 15 2.54 -10.32 -6.64
CA VAL A 15 1.55 -9.38 -6.13
C VAL A 15 0.76 -8.76 -7.29
N PRO A 16 -0.46 -9.26 -7.61
CA PRO A 16 -1.26 -8.71 -8.70
C PRO A 16 -1.74 -7.29 -8.38
N ALA A 17 -1.59 -6.38 -9.35
CA ALA A 17 -2.23 -5.07 -9.34
C ALA A 17 -3.52 -5.16 -10.14
N TYR A 18 -4.63 -4.78 -9.53
CA TYR A 18 -5.95 -4.84 -10.15
C TYR A 18 -6.39 -3.44 -10.58
N SER A 19 -7.14 -3.36 -11.66
CA SER A 19 -7.76 -2.13 -12.12
C SER A 19 -8.84 -1.68 -11.12
N ASN A 20 -8.76 -0.43 -10.68
CA ASN A 20 -9.82 0.23 -9.95
C ASN A 20 -10.91 0.81 -10.89
N GLY A 21 -10.85 0.52 -12.20
CA GLY A 21 -11.74 1.14 -13.18
C GLY A 21 -11.24 2.52 -13.57
N ASP A 22 -11.60 3.55 -12.80
CA ASP A 22 -11.19 4.94 -13.00
C ASP A 22 -10.64 5.61 -11.72
N ASP A 23 -10.13 6.84 -11.87
CA ASP A 23 -9.43 7.59 -10.82
C ASP A 23 -10.34 7.99 -9.65
N ASN A 24 -11.65 8.09 -9.86
CA ASN A 24 -12.64 8.48 -8.85
C ASN A 24 -13.51 7.30 -8.38
N TYR A 25 -13.31 6.11 -8.93
CA TYR A 25 -14.12 4.95 -8.61
C TYR A 25 -13.88 4.47 -7.17
N PHE A 26 -14.96 4.29 -6.42
CA PHE A 26 -14.93 3.69 -5.10
C PHE A 26 -15.95 2.55 -5.04
N SER A 27 -15.46 1.31 -4.97
CA SER A 27 -16.32 0.12 -4.95
C SER A 27 -17.11 -0.05 -3.65
N GLY A 28 -16.59 0.47 -2.52
CA GLY A 28 -17.08 0.15 -1.18
C GLY A 28 -16.76 -1.29 -0.73
N GLU A 29 -16.13 -2.12 -1.58
CA GLU A 29 -15.84 -3.51 -1.27
C GLU A 29 -14.58 -3.64 -0.41
N HIS A 30 -14.69 -4.36 0.70
CA HIS A 30 -13.52 -4.71 1.51
C HIS A 30 -12.68 -5.80 0.82
N CYS A 31 -11.37 -5.67 0.94
CA CYS A 31 -10.39 -6.68 0.54
C CYS A 31 -9.74 -7.27 1.79
N TYR A 32 -9.65 -8.60 1.84
CA TYR A 32 -8.99 -9.34 2.91
C TYR A 32 -8.02 -10.35 2.31
N LEU A 33 -6.86 -10.51 2.96
CA LEU A 33 -5.91 -11.58 2.67
C LEU A 33 -5.63 -12.33 3.98
N ASN A 34 -5.95 -13.62 4.02
CA ASN A 34 -5.81 -14.48 5.20
C ASN A 34 -6.47 -13.89 6.47
N GLY A 35 -7.67 -13.32 6.31
CA GLY A 35 -8.42 -12.67 7.39
C GLY A 35 -7.94 -11.26 7.77
N ILE A 36 -6.88 -10.75 7.15
CA ILE A 36 -6.34 -9.42 7.42
C ILE A 36 -6.93 -8.44 6.41
N PHE A 37 -7.57 -7.37 6.89
CA PHE A 37 -8.08 -6.30 6.04
C PHE A 37 -6.93 -5.59 5.32
N THR A 38 -6.92 -5.63 4.00
CA THR A 38 -5.91 -4.94 3.19
C THR A 38 -6.36 -3.55 2.78
N GLY A 39 -7.67 -3.30 2.65
CA GLY A 39 -8.22 -2.00 2.26
C GLY A 39 -9.50 -2.17 1.43
N PHE A 40 -9.92 -1.10 0.76
CA PHE A 40 -11.01 -1.17 -0.22
C PHE A 40 -10.45 -1.57 -1.60
N LYS A 41 -11.14 -2.48 -2.29
CA LYS A 41 -10.75 -2.86 -3.67
C LYS A 41 -10.96 -1.68 -4.63
N TRP A 42 -10.03 -1.31 -5.50
CA TRP A 42 -8.60 -1.66 -5.59
C TRP A 42 -7.76 -0.40 -5.38
N GLN A 43 -7.98 0.23 -4.23
CA GLN A 43 -7.39 1.52 -3.88
C GLN A 43 -5.88 1.39 -3.64
N CYS A 44 -5.15 2.48 -3.82
CA CYS A 44 -3.68 2.48 -3.68
C CYS A 44 -3.19 2.00 -2.29
N VAL A 45 -3.91 2.37 -1.22
CA VAL A 45 -3.59 1.92 0.15
C VAL A 45 -3.82 0.41 0.30
N GLU A 46 -4.82 -0.16 -0.40
CA GLU A 46 -5.06 -1.61 -0.43
C GLU A 46 -3.86 -2.34 -1.01
N PHE A 47 -3.39 -1.89 -2.18
CA PHE A 47 -2.27 -2.51 -2.86
C PHE A 47 -0.99 -2.43 -2.02
N ALA A 48 -0.69 -1.26 -1.43
CA ALA A 48 0.47 -1.07 -0.58
C ALA A 48 0.48 -2.01 0.63
N ARG A 49 -0.66 -2.15 1.31
CA ARG A 49 -0.80 -3.05 2.47
C ARG A 49 -0.70 -4.53 2.07
N ARG A 50 -1.36 -4.92 0.98
CA ARG A 50 -1.30 -6.30 0.46
C ARG A 50 0.09 -6.68 -0.03
N TRP A 51 0.81 -5.76 -0.67
CA TRP A 51 2.20 -5.96 -1.07
C TRP A 51 3.10 -6.21 0.14
N LEU A 52 2.98 -5.42 1.21
CA LEU A 52 3.73 -5.64 2.45
C LEU A 52 3.40 -6.99 3.10
N LEU A 53 2.13 -7.39 3.08
CA LEU A 53 1.70 -8.65 3.66
C LEU A 53 2.31 -9.85 2.92
N ILE A 54 2.25 -9.84 1.58
CA ILE A 54 2.77 -10.94 0.76
C ILE A 54 4.31 -10.97 0.78
N ARG A 55 4.98 -9.81 0.74
CA ARG A 55 6.44 -9.74 0.54
C ARG A 55 7.24 -9.70 1.83
N LYS A 56 6.66 -9.21 2.92
CA LYS A 56 7.38 -8.94 4.18
C LYS A 56 6.65 -9.49 5.40
N SER A 57 5.49 -10.14 5.23
CA SER A 57 4.62 -10.59 6.34
C SER A 57 4.29 -9.46 7.31
N CYS A 58 4.19 -8.24 6.81
CA CYS A 58 3.94 -7.04 7.60
C CYS A 58 2.71 -6.29 7.13
N THR A 59 2.15 -5.47 8.02
CA THR A 59 1.08 -4.51 7.74
C THR A 59 1.43 -3.15 8.35
N PHE A 60 0.58 -2.16 8.14
CA PHE A 60 0.65 -0.87 8.81
C PHE A 60 -0.76 -0.45 9.25
N LYS A 61 -0.82 0.45 10.24
CA LYS A 61 -2.09 0.94 10.80
C LYS A 61 -3.03 1.48 9.71
N SER A 62 -4.32 1.53 10.01
CA SER A 62 -5.28 2.20 9.14
C SER A 62 -4.94 3.68 9.01
N ILE A 63 -5.07 4.19 7.78
CA ILE A 63 -4.89 5.59 7.40
C ILE A 63 -6.07 5.96 6.50
N ASN A 64 -6.50 7.23 6.57
CA ASN A 64 -7.67 7.67 5.82
C ASN A 64 -7.32 7.94 4.35
N THR A 65 -6.20 8.61 4.10
CA THR A 65 -5.75 8.93 2.74
C THR A 65 -4.33 8.43 2.49
N ALA A 66 -3.97 8.24 1.22
CA ALA A 66 -2.59 7.91 0.87
C ALA A 66 -1.62 9.03 1.25
N ALA A 67 -2.04 10.30 1.23
CA ALA A 67 -1.22 11.43 1.65
C ALA A 67 -0.87 11.40 3.14
N ASP A 68 -1.70 10.74 3.97
CA ASP A 68 -1.43 10.58 5.39
C ASP A 68 -0.30 9.59 5.67
N CYS A 69 0.07 8.71 4.72
CA CYS A 69 1.16 7.74 4.87
C CYS A 69 2.42 8.38 5.45
N TRP A 70 2.81 9.53 4.89
CA TRP A 70 4.05 10.22 5.26
C TRP A 70 4.08 10.71 6.71
N ARG A 71 2.95 11.21 7.21
CA ARG A 71 2.87 11.82 8.55
C ARG A 71 2.48 10.82 9.61
N GLU A 72 1.70 9.83 9.24
CA GLU A 72 1.05 8.94 10.19
C GLU A 72 1.80 7.64 10.40
N LEU A 73 2.51 7.12 9.38
CA LEU A 73 3.18 5.83 9.48
C LEU A 73 4.61 6.02 10.00
N SER A 74 4.86 5.51 11.21
CA SER A 74 6.19 5.48 11.81
C SER A 74 6.79 4.07 11.90
N ASN A 75 5.96 3.04 11.72
CA ASN A 75 6.37 1.64 11.78
C ASN A 75 5.45 0.76 10.93
N ILE A 76 5.98 -0.39 10.52
CA ILE A 76 5.20 -1.54 10.07
C ILE A 76 5.21 -2.61 11.16
N GLU A 77 4.22 -3.47 11.15
CA GLU A 77 4.03 -4.51 12.15
C GLU A 77 3.98 -5.89 11.49
N ARG A 78 4.81 -6.82 11.97
CA ARG A 78 4.78 -8.20 11.49
C ARG A 78 3.58 -8.94 12.05
N VAL A 79 2.83 -9.59 11.17
CA VAL A 79 1.51 -10.14 11.49
C VAL A 79 1.56 -11.42 12.32
N THR A 80 2.73 -12.07 12.40
CA THR A 80 2.89 -13.34 13.13
C THR A 80 3.11 -13.15 14.64
N ASP A 81 3.65 -11.99 15.05
CA ASP A 81 4.07 -11.76 16.44
C ASP A 81 3.92 -10.30 16.92
N GLY A 82 3.37 -9.42 16.08
CA GLY A 82 3.20 -8.00 16.41
C GLY A 82 4.52 -7.22 16.49
N LYS A 83 5.65 -7.79 16.06
CA LYS A 83 6.94 -7.07 16.12
C LYS A 83 6.90 -5.86 15.19
N LYS A 84 7.22 -4.69 15.75
CA LYS A 84 7.25 -3.42 15.02
C LYS A 84 8.63 -3.12 14.45
N PHE A 85 8.66 -2.63 13.22
CA PHE A 85 9.86 -2.21 12.51
C PHE A 85 9.70 -0.73 12.14
N PRO A 86 10.63 0.15 12.54
CA PRO A 86 10.51 1.57 12.26
C PRO A 86 10.64 1.85 10.75
N LEU A 87 9.84 2.80 10.27
CA LEU A 87 9.96 3.37 8.94
C LEU A 87 10.87 4.58 8.98
N ILE A 88 11.77 4.70 8.01
CA ILE A 88 12.64 5.86 7.84
C ILE A 88 12.15 6.63 6.62
N ALA A 89 11.73 7.87 6.83
CA ALA A 89 11.20 8.73 5.78
C ALA A 89 12.35 9.51 5.09
N HIS A 90 12.47 9.37 3.78
CA HIS A 90 13.44 10.08 2.95
C HIS A 90 12.72 10.99 1.95
N SER A 91 12.78 12.31 2.15
CA SER A 91 12.10 13.26 1.28
C SER A 91 12.58 13.12 -0.16
N ASN A 92 11.66 13.27 -1.12
CA ASN A 92 12.04 13.34 -2.53
C ASN A 92 13.02 14.51 -2.75
N GLY A 93 14.11 14.27 -3.48
CA GLY A 93 15.22 15.22 -3.63
C GLY A 93 16.26 15.22 -2.51
N SER A 94 16.15 14.34 -1.50
CA SER A 94 17.23 14.13 -0.53
C SER A 94 18.45 13.44 -1.17
N SER A 95 19.60 13.50 -0.49
CA SER A 95 20.81 12.77 -0.89
C SER A 95 20.66 11.24 -0.78
N THR A 96 19.61 10.75 -0.11
CA THR A 96 19.34 9.32 -0.01
C THR A 96 18.58 8.84 -1.24
N LEU A 97 19.22 7.99 -2.04
CA LEU A 97 18.59 7.38 -3.21
C LEU A 97 17.45 6.43 -2.80
N PRO A 98 16.34 6.38 -3.57
CA PRO A 98 15.28 5.40 -3.36
C PRO A 98 15.81 3.98 -3.45
N LYS A 99 15.34 3.11 -2.56
CA LYS A 99 15.68 1.68 -2.56
C LYS A 99 14.50 0.88 -3.08
N LYS A 100 14.78 -0.24 -3.75
CA LYS A 100 13.76 -1.26 -4.03
C LYS A 100 13.03 -1.61 -2.72
N ASP A 101 11.76 -2.01 -2.85
CA ASP A 101 10.90 -2.38 -1.71
C ASP A 101 10.57 -1.23 -0.73
N SER A 102 10.74 0.03 -1.14
CA SER A 102 10.30 1.21 -0.38
C SER A 102 8.88 1.62 -0.77
N LEU A 103 8.11 2.17 0.20
CA LEU A 103 6.82 2.81 -0.09
C LEU A 103 7.03 4.24 -0.58
N TYR A 104 6.33 4.61 -1.65
CA TYR A 104 6.27 5.98 -2.16
C TYR A 104 4.91 6.59 -1.78
N SER A 105 4.93 7.82 -1.26
CA SER A 105 3.73 8.59 -0.93
C SER A 105 3.78 9.92 -1.68
N SER A 106 2.76 10.20 -2.48
CA SER A 106 2.53 11.54 -2.99
C SER A 106 1.89 12.41 -1.92
N LYS A 107 2.10 13.72 -2.02
CA LYS A 107 1.31 14.71 -1.28
C LYS A 107 0.11 15.09 -2.16
N ASN A 108 -1.00 15.49 -1.53
CA ASN A 108 -2.05 16.18 -2.25
C ASN A 108 -1.45 17.48 -2.80
N LEU A 109 -1.39 17.60 -4.13
CA LEU A 109 -1.13 18.88 -4.79
C LEU A 109 -2.37 19.72 -4.54
N LYS A 110 -2.20 20.85 -3.84
CA LYS A 110 -3.24 21.87 -3.76
C LYS A 110 -3.39 22.54 -5.12
#